data_AF-A0A1Y6CJM8-F1
#
_entry.id   AF-A0A1Y6CJM8-F1
#
_cell.length_a   1.000
_cell.length_b   1.000
_cell.length_c   1.000
_cell.angle_alpha   90.00
_cell.angle_beta   90.00
_cell.angle_gamma   90.00
#
_symmetry.space_group_name_H-M   'P 1'
#
loop_
_entity.id
_entity.type
_entity.pdbx_description
1 polymer ?
#
loop_
_entity_poly.entity_id
_entity_poly.type
_entity_poly.pdbx_seq_one_letter_code
_entity_poly.pdbx_strand_id
1 'polypeptide(L)'
;MQATMFGRIQSNRQFHLVVKSVSSILLVLGISACGGSGDVNKVIENPDSSNSSSSSSSSSSSSSSSSSSSSSGSTDPWVTGCGTESSNLSAAKIHYVTPGGSNNASGTSWSNAMSLSSAIEGVSAGEMILLQAGTYKIPYTPGNKNTLLLSKDGSSNSPIYMVAANCGRALIDFQFPEGEWVQDSYGFELTGDYWYFKGIDITRAGYQGVYVKGNGNTFEHCGFYNNRNTGLEINKGG
;
A
#
# COMPACT_ATOMS: atom_id res chain seq x y z
N MET A 1 9.06 26.41 -14.42
CA MET A 1 8.44 27.23 -13.36
C MET A 1 8.51 26.44 -12.07
N GLN A 2 9.19 26.95 -11.05
CA GLN A 2 9.20 26.35 -9.72
C GLN A 2 7.82 26.48 -9.09
N ALA A 3 7.23 25.36 -8.66
CA ALA A 3 6.12 25.36 -7.73
C ALA A 3 6.70 24.97 -6.36
N THR A 4 7.15 25.96 -5.59
CA THR A 4 7.47 25.76 -4.18
C THR A 4 6.17 25.87 -3.39
N MET A 5 5.64 24.73 -2.93
CA MET A 5 4.49 24.72 -2.03
C MET A 5 5.00 24.74 -0.58
N PHE A 6 4.87 25.88 0.11
CA PHE A 6 5.05 25.96 1.55
C PHE A 6 3.71 25.67 2.24
N GLY A 7 3.63 24.56 2.96
CA GLY A 7 2.51 24.25 3.84
C GLY A 7 3.02 23.82 5.22
N ARG A 8 3.03 24.74 6.19
CA ARG A 8 3.08 24.37 7.62
C ARG A 8 1.70 23.81 7.99
N ILE A 9 1.62 22.56 8.41
CA ILE A 9 0.38 21.99 8.99
C ILE A 9 0.65 21.62 10.45
N GLN A 10 -0.03 22.35 11.33
CA GLN A 10 -0.32 21.94 12.70
C GLN A 10 -1.65 21.16 12.67
N SER A 11 -1.69 20.02 13.36
CA SER A 11 -2.88 19.21 13.69
C SER A 11 -3.43 18.23 12.64
N ASN A 12 -3.17 16.94 12.92
CA ASN A 12 -3.93 15.70 12.62
C ASN A 12 -5.12 15.75 11.63
N ARG A 13 -4.88 16.03 10.35
CA ARG A 13 -5.81 15.64 9.27
C ARG A 13 -5.02 15.11 8.06
N GLN A 14 -5.31 13.87 7.68
CA GLN A 14 -4.80 13.22 6.48
C GLN A 14 -5.34 13.94 5.23
N PHE A 15 -4.47 14.28 4.29
CA PHE A 15 -4.84 14.83 2.99
C PHE A 15 -4.62 13.76 1.91
N HIS A 16 -5.64 13.49 1.10
CA HIS A 16 -5.55 12.57 -0.03
C HIS A 16 -5.56 13.35 -1.34
N LEU A 17 -4.49 13.18 -2.13
CA LEU A 17 -4.30 13.77 -3.46
C LEU A 17 -4.46 12.67 -4.50
N VAL A 18 -5.50 12.76 -5.34
CA VAL A 18 -5.65 11.88 -6.52
C VAL A 18 -5.04 12.62 -7.72
N VAL A 19 -3.77 12.32 -8.05
CA VAL A 19 -3.13 12.84 -9.26
C VAL A 19 -3.48 11.90 -10.43
N LYS A 20 -4.51 12.26 -11.19
CA LYS A 20 -4.72 11.67 -12.53
C LYS A 20 -3.92 12.51 -13.52
N SER A 21 -2.77 12.01 -13.97
CA SER A 21 -2.06 12.59 -15.11
C SER A 21 -2.86 12.30 -16.37
N VAL A 22 -3.60 13.30 -16.83
CA VAL A 22 -3.96 13.47 -18.24
C VAL A 22 -3.61 14.89 -18.58
N SER A 23 -2.86 15.05 -19.67
CA SER A 23 -2.46 16.34 -20.22
C SER A 23 -3.64 17.32 -20.19
N SER A 24 -3.41 18.48 -19.55
CA SER A 24 -4.32 19.61 -19.30
C SER A 24 -4.84 19.72 -17.86
N ILE A 25 -4.34 20.77 -17.20
CA ILE A 25 -4.81 21.38 -15.97
C ILE A 25 -6.35 21.41 -15.87
N LEU A 26 -6.90 20.83 -14.81
CA LEU A 26 -8.05 21.39 -14.08
C LEU A 26 -8.10 20.83 -12.66
N LEU A 27 -7.77 21.68 -11.69
CA LEU A 27 -7.85 21.40 -10.27
C LEU A 27 -9.29 21.72 -9.81
N VAL A 28 -10.10 20.72 -9.49
CA VAL A 28 -11.41 20.93 -8.85
C VAL A 28 -11.29 20.55 -7.38
N LEU A 29 -11.24 21.56 -6.51
CA LEU A 29 -11.38 21.39 -5.06
C LEU A 29 -12.87 21.32 -4.72
N GLY A 30 -13.38 20.11 -4.51
CA GLY A 30 -14.67 19.89 -3.84
C GLY A 30 -14.44 19.74 -2.35
N ILE A 31 -14.65 20.81 -1.57
CA ILE A 31 -14.68 20.74 -0.11
C ILE A 31 -16.13 20.43 0.29
N SER A 32 -16.41 19.20 0.71
CA SER A 32 -17.69 18.88 1.37
C SER A 32 -17.46 18.80 2.87
N ALA A 33 -17.89 19.82 3.59
CA ALA A 33 -17.99 19.81 5.04
C ALA A 33 -19.40 19.37 5.42
N CYS A 34 -19.56 18.13 5.87
CA CYS A 34 -20.77 17.71 6.59
C CYS A 34 -20.58 18.09 8.07
N GLY A 35 -21.28 19.13 8.50
CA GLY A 35 -21.43 19.49 9.90
C GLY A 35 -22.53 18.67 10.56
N GLY A 36 -22.29 18.22 11.78
CA GLY A 36 -23.31 17.65 12.66
C GLY A 36 -23.06 18.14 14.09
N SER A 37 -23.86 19.10 14.54
CA SER A 37 -24.04 19.46 15.95
C SER A 37 -25.32 18.80 16.46
N GLY A 38 -25.31 18.28 17.69
CA GLY A 38 -26.50 17.76 18.36
C GLY A 38 -26.18 17.09 19.68
N ASP A 39 -26.38 17.82 20.77
CA ASP A 39 -26.12 17.49 22.16
C ASP A 39 -27.19 16.57 22.82
N VAL A 40 -26.72 15.82 23.84
CA VAL A 40 -27.36 15.15 25.00
C VAL A 40 -28.89 14.98 25.11
N ASN A 41 -29.32 13.73 25.39
CA ASN A 41 -30.24 13.46 26.51
C ASN A 41 -30.05 12.03 27.11
N LYS A 42 -30.05 11.96 28.45
CA LYS A 42 -29.99 10.76 29.33
C LYS A 42 -31.42 10.31 29.66
N VAL A 43 -31.71 9.00 29.69
CA VAL A 43 -32.53 8.25 30.69
C VAL A 43 -32.23 6.74 30.47
N ILE A 44 -31.42 6.07 31.31
CA ILE A 44 -31.74 5.13 32.42
C ILE A 44 -32.77 4.03 32.07
N GLU A 45 -32.33 2.77 31.96
CA GLU A 45 -32.71 1.61 32.81
C GLU A 45 -32.08 0.30 32.29
N ASN A 46 -31.32 -0.39 33.16
CA ASN A 46 -31.07 -1.84 33.15
C ASN A 46 -31.91 -2.40 34.31
N PRO A 47 -32.52 -3.60 34.21
CA PRO A 47 -31.82 -4.87 34.50
C PRO A 47 -32.33 -6.03 33.58
N ASP A 48 -31.88 -7.28 33.52
CA ASP A 48 -31.32 -8.20 34.52
C ASP A 48 -30.78 -9.50 33.84
N SER A 49 -29.78 -10.14 34.48
CA SER A 49 -29.61 -11.60 34.72
C SER A 49 -29.39 -12.69 33.63
N SER A 50 -28.13 -13.19 33.59
CA SER A 50 -27.58 -14.58 33.70
C SER A 50 -28.29 -15.88 33.25
N ASN A 51 -27.59 -16.75 32.47
CA ASN A 51 -27.18 -18.18 32.75
C ASN A 51 -26.50 -18.82 31.50
N SER A 52 -25.27 -19.37 31.50
CA SER A 52 -24.79 -20.76 31.81
C SER A 52 -25.60 -21.91 31.16
N SER A 53 -25.11 -23.02 30.58
CA SER A 53 -23.81 -23.71 30.45
C SER A 53 -23.96 -25.00 29.60
N SER A 54 -22.88 -25.49 28.94
CA SER A 54 -22.52 -26.91 28.59
C SER A 54 -23.44 -27.74 27.65
N SER A 55 -23.07 -28.76 26.84
CA SER A 55 -21.94 -29.70 26.73
C SER A 55 -21.93 -30.49 25.39
N SER A 56 -20.73 -30.83 24.90
CA SER A 56 -20.24 -31.99 24.08
C SER A 56 -21.17 -32.97 23.32
N SER A 57 -20.83 -33.34 22.07
CA SER A 57 -20.19 -34.63 21.67
C SER A 57 -20.11 -34.84 20.14
N SER A 58 -19.23 -35.78 19.76
CA SER A 58 -18.58 -36.14 18.48
C SER A 58 -19.44 -36.77 17.37
N SER A 59 -19.06 -36.59 16.08
CA SER A 59 -18.39 -37.63 15.23
C SER A 59 -18.47 -37.38 13.69
N SER A 60 -17.31 -37.57 13.05
CA SER A 60 -16.99 -38.09 11.69
C SER A 60 -17.59 -37.58 10.36
N SER A 61 -16.63 -37.34 9.45
CA SER A 61 -16.51 -37.76 8.03
C SER A 61 -16.83 -36.81 6.86
N SER A 62 -15.76 -36.60 6.08
CA SER A 62 -15.63 -36.56 4.61
C SER A 62 -16.18 -35.38 3.79
N SER A 63 -15.22 -34.54 3.39
CA SER A 63 -14.94 -34.07 2.01
C SER A 63 -16.10 -33.59 1.13
N SER A 64 -16.13 -32.29 0.89
CA SER A 64 -16.07 -31.75 -0.48
C SER A 64 -15.51 -30.34 -0.46
N SER A 65 -14.35 -30.20 -1.08
CA SER A 65 -13.67 -28.95 -1.36
C SER A 65 -14.53 -28.09 -2.29
N SER A 66 -15.16 -27.09 -1.71
CA SER A 66 -15.48 -25.83 -2.39
C SER A 66 -15.14 -24.72 -1.42
N SER A 67 -13.85 -24.40 -1.32
CA SER A 67 -13.44 -23.12 -0.75
C SER A 67 -13.86 -22.06 -1.76
N SER A 68 -15.13 -21.66 -1.72
CA SER A 68 -15.52 -20.31 -2.03
C SER A 68 -14.69 -19.43 -1.11
N SER A 69 -13.57 -18.91 -1.62
CA SER A 69 -12.87 -17.81 -0.99
C SER A 69 -13.87 -16.67 -0.96
N SER A 70 -14.54 -16.54 0.17
CA SER A 70 -15.32 -15.38 0.52
C SER A 70 -14.35 -14.21 0.50
N SER A 71 -14.36 -13.49 -0.63
CA SER A 71 -13.84 -12.15 -0.76
C SER A 71 -14.45 -11.36 0.40
N SER A 72 -13.63 -11.11 1.43
CA SER A 72 -13.91 -10.02 2.34
C SER A 72 -13.75 -8.76 1.52
N GLY A 73 -14.83 -8.39 0.83
CA GLY A 73 -14.91 -7.15 0.08
C GLY A 73 -14.51 -6.03 1.03
N SER A 74 -13.47 -5.29 0.66
CA SER A 74 -13.15 -4.05 1.34
C SER A 74 -14.42 -3.19 1.37
N THR A 75 -14.90 -2.84 2.56
CA THR A 75 -16.05 -1.94 2.73
C THR A 75 -15.69 -0.50 2.41
N ASP A 76 -14.43 -0.23 2.06
CA ASP A 76 -13.99 1.08 1.61
C ASP A 76 -14.51 1.31 0.17
N PRO A 77 -15.44 2.27 -0.03
CA PRO A 77 -16.07 2.53 -1.32
C PRO A 77 -15.08 3.08 -2.37
N TRP A 78 -13.86 3.40 -1.98
CA TRP A 78 -12.82 3.94 -2.86
C TRP A 78 -11.87 2.88 -3.42
N VAL A 79 -12.02 1.60 -3.05
CA VAL A 79 -11.22 0.51 -3.62
C VAL A 79 -11.93 -0.11 -4.81
N THR A 80 -11.50 0.26 -6.01
CA THR A 80 -11.97 -0.35 -7.25
C THR A 80 -11.37 -1.74 -7.48
N GLY A 81 -12.03 -2.63 -8.21
CA GLY A 81 -11.43 -3.88 -8.69
C GLY A 81 -11.18 -4.99 -7.65
N CYS A 82 -11.81 -4.96 -6.47
CA CYS A 82 -11.64 -6.00 -5.44
C CYS A 82 -12.45 -7.29 -5.70
N GLY A 83 -12.27 -7.92 -6.86
CA GLY A 83 -12.93 -9.19 -7.18
C GLY A 83 -12.07 -10.44 -6.95
N THR A 84 -10.75 -10.29 -6.88
CA THR A 84 -9.79 -11.41 -6.74
C THR A 84 -8.62 -11.03 -5.83
N GLU A 85 -7.80 -12.02 -5.50
CA GLU A 85 -6.54 -11.85 -4.78
C GLU A 85 -5.60 -10.83 -5.46
N SER A 86 -5.58 -10.79 -6.79
CA SER A 86 -4.77 -9.87 -7.60
C SER A 86 -5.47 -8.54 -7.92
N SER A 87 -6.56 -8.18 -7.22
CA SER A 87 -7.36 -6.98 -7.50
C SER A 87 -7.89 -6.90 -8.94
N ASN A 88 -8.31 -8.04 -9.51
CA ASN A 88 -8.76 -8.22 -10.89
C ASN A 88 -7.71 -7.85 -11.97
N LEU A 89 -6.44 -7.75 -11.60
CA LEU A 89 -5.35 -7.53 -12.54
C LEU A 89 -4.80 -8.86 -13.05
N SER A 90 -4.36 -8.87 -14.30
CA SER A 90 -3.73 -10.01 -14.96
C SER A 90 -2.26 -9.71 -15.24
N ALA A 91 -1.39 -10.65 -14.91
CA ALA A 91 0.05 -10.56 -15.13
C ALA A 91 0.59 -11.86 -15.73
N ALA A 92 1.67 -11.77 -16.50
CA ALA A 92 2.31 -12.93 -17.13
C ALA A 92 2.90 -13.91 -16.10
N LYS A 93 3.37 -13.36 -14.97
CA LYS A 93 3.90 -14.09 -13.83
C LYS A 93 3.61 -13.32 -12.54
N ILE A 94 3.33 -14.05 -11.47
CA ILE A 94 3.14 -13.50 -10.12
C ILE A 94 4.30 -13.94 -9.23
N HIS A 95 4.92 -12.97 -8.56
CA HIS A 95 5.92 -13.16 -7.52
C HIS A 95 5.24 -12.92 -6.17
N TYR A 96 5.10 -13.98 -5.38
CA TYR A 96 4.50 -13.93 -4.05
C TYR A 96 5.52 -13.45 -3.02
N VAL A 97 5.16 -12.41 -2.26
CA VAL A 97 6.08 -11.71 -1.35
C VAL A 97 5.43 -11.49 0.01
N THR A 98 6.10 -11.90 1.09
CA THR A 98 5.62 -11.73 2.47
C THR A 98 6.61 -10.91 3.30
N PRO A 99 6.18 -10.32 4.44
CA PRO A 99 7.09 -9.61 5.34
C PRO A 99 8.30 -10.41 5.82
N GLY A 100 8.15 -11.74 5.93
CA GLY A 100 9.21 -12.69 6.31
C GLY A 100 9.75 -13.51 5.15
N GLY A 101 9.51 -13.09 3.91
CA GLY A 101 9.96 -13.80 2.71
C GLY A 101 11.48 -13.91 2.61
N SER A 102 11.97 -14.97 1.98
CA SER A 102 13.41 -15.26 1.88
C SER A 102 13.99 -14.79 0.55
N ASN A 103 15.24 -14.31 0.57
CA ASN A 103 15.97 -13.97 -0.66
C ASN A 103 16.24 -15.19 -1.56
N ASN A 104 16.17 -16.40 -1.01
CA ASN A 104 16.45 -17.65 -1.73
C ASN A 104 15.18 -18.38 -2.19
N ALA A 105 14.00 -17.86 -1.87
CA ALA A 105 12.73 -18.46 -2.27
C ALA A 105 12.39 -18.08 -3.72
N SER A 106 11.69 -18.97 -4.43
CA SER A 106 11.36 -18.75 -5.85
C SER A 106 10.13 -17.86 -6.07
N GLY A 107 9.40 -17.50 -5.02
CA GLY A 107 8.25 -16.60 -5.09
C GLY A 107 7.05 -17.17 -5.84
N THR A 108 6.91 -18.50 -5.89
CA THR A 108 5.88 -19.19 -6.70
C THR A 108 4.54 -19.36 -5.97
N SER A 109 4.51 -19.16 -4.65
CA SER A 109 3.33 -19.29 -3.79
C SER A 109 3.58 -18.59 -2.45
N TRP A 110 2.54 -18.39 -1.64
CA TRP A 110 2.68 -17.87 -0.28
C TRP A 110 3.58 -18.72 0.63
N SER A 111 3.57 -20.04 0.46
CA SER A 111 4.44 -20.97 1.22
C SER A 111 5.90 -20.93 0.80
N ASN A 112 6.20 -20.38 -0.37
CA ASN A 112 7.55 -20.23 -0.93
C ASN A 112 7.78 -18.78 -1.37
N ALA A 113 7.34 -17.85 -0.52
CA ALA A 113 7.36 -16.42 -0.81
C ALA A 113 8.78 -15.85 -0.71
N MET A 114 9.12 -14.99 -1.66
CA MET A 114 10.39 -14.28 -1.69
C MET A 114 10.35 -12.98 -0.90
N SER A 115 11.51 -12.41 -0.63
CA SER A 115 11.61 -11.07 -0.03
C SER A 115 11.21 -9.98 -1.02
N LEU A 116 10.86 -8.80 -0.49
CA LEU A 116 10.54 -7.64 -1.31
C LEU A 116 11.71 -7.22 -2.21
N SER A 117 12.94 -7.24 -1.68
CA SER A 117 14.13 -6.89 -2.46
C SER A 117 14.35 -7.84 -3.63
N SER A 118 14.26 -9.15 -3.41
CA SER A 118 14.42 -10.15 -4.48
C SER A 118 13.33 -10.04 -5.53
N ALA A 119 12.10 -9.69 -5.14
CA ALA A 119 11.02 -9.45 -6.09
C ALA A 119 11.26 -8.21 -6.95
N ILE A 120 11.70 -7.09 -6.36
CA ILE A 120 12.05 -5.86 -7.10
C ILE A 120 13.20 -6.12 -8.08
N GLU A 121 14.22 -6.87 -7.66
CA GLU A 121 15.35 -7.26 -8.52
C GLU A 121 14.95 -8.25 -9.62
N GLY A 122 13.94 -9.10 -9.38
CA GLY A 122 13.53 -10.18 -10.29
C GLY A 122 12.41 -9.83 -11.27
N VAL A 123 11.55 -8.86 -10.94
CA VAL A 123 10.34 -8.56 -11.72
C VAL A 123 10.65 -8.02 -13.12
N SER A 124 9.81 -8.32 -14.11
CA SER A 124 9.93 -7.80 -15.48
C SER A 124 8.61 -7.19 -15.97
N ALA A 125 8.63 -6.49 -17.11
CA ALA A 125 7.43 -5.91 -17.72
C ALA A 125 6.29 -6.94 -17.84
N GLY A 126 5.08 -6.56 -17.44
CA GLY A 126 3.89 -7.42 -17.44
C GLY A 126 3.82 -8.42 -16.28
N GLU A 127 4.81 -8.47 -15.39
CA GLU A 127 4.79 -9.30 -14.19
C GLU A 127 4.26 -8.54 -12.96
N MET A 128 3.92 -9.27 -11.92
CA MET A 128 3.34 -8.74 -10.68
C MET A 128 4.14 -9.16 -9.46
N ILE A 129 4.45 -8.18 -8.61
CA ILE A 129 4.84 -8.37 -7.22
C ILE A 129 3.54 -8.34 -6.39
N LEU A 130 3.12 -9.50 -5.90
CA LEU A 130 1.93 -9.65 -5.09
C LEU A 130 2.31 -9.74 -3.61
N LEU A 131 1.95 -8.70 -2.85
CA LEU A 131 2.34 -8.51 -1.47
C LEU A 131 1.26 -9.02 -0.53
N GLN A 132 1.63 -9.87 0.43
CA GLN A 132 0.76 -10.16 1.56
C GLN A 132 0.48 -8.89 2.35
N ALA A 133 -0.78 -8.68 2.77
CA ALA A 133 -1.08 -7.57 3.66
C ALA A 133 -0.25 -7.67 4.95
N GLY A 134 0.33 -6.55 5.39
CA GLY A 134 1.24 -6.52 6.53
C GLY A 134 2.35 -5.47 6.41
N THR A 135 3.28 -5.50 7.36
CA THR A 135 4.37 -4.51 7.47
C THR A 135 5.69 -5.11 6.99
N TYR A 136 6.27 -4.52 5.95
CA TYR A 136 7.58 -4.82 5.40
C TYR A 136 8.60 -3.84 5.96
N LYS A 137 9.46 -4.32 6.86
CA LYS A 137 10.46 -3.47 7.51
C LYS A 137 11.72 -3.39 6.65
N ILE A 138 12.11 -2.19 6.26
CA ILE A 138 13.40 -1.93 5.61
C ILE A 138 14.38 -1.47 6.71
N PRO A 139 15.45 -2.24 7.00
CA PRO A 139 16.33 -1.93 8.11
C PRO A 139 16.94 -0.53 8.02
N TYR A 140 16.92 0.18 9.13
CA TYR A 140 17.59 1.47 9.29
C TYR A 140 18.97 1.27 9.91
N THR A 141 19.96 1.97 9.37
CA THR A 141 21.29 2.10 9.96
C THR A 141 21.64 3.59 10.05
N PRO A 142 22.05 4.11 11.22
CA PRO A 142 22.36 5.53 11.38
C PRO A 142 23.33 6.07 10.32
N GLY A 143 22.97 7.21 9.72
CA GLY A 143 23.76 7.88 8.68
C GLY A 143 23.74 7.23 7.28
N ASN A 144 23.09 6.07 7.11
CA ASN A 144 23.02 5.37 5.84
C ASN A 144 21.66 5.51 5.16
N LYS A 145 21.66 5.45 3.84
CA LYS A 145 20.45 5.33 3.02
C LYS A 145 19.95 3.89 3.05
N ASN A 146 18.63 3.71 2.96
CA ASN A 146 18.00 2.39 2.76
C ASN A 146 16.93 2.43 1.66
N THR A 147 17.09 3.35 0.71
CA THR A 147 16.23 3.52 -0.47
C THR A 147 16.06 2.21 -1.25
N LEU A 148 14.83 1.91 -1.65
CA LEU A 148 14.55 0.86 -2.63
C LEU A 148 14.47 1.50 -4.02
N LEU A 149 15.35 1.06 -4.92
CA LEU A 149 15.41 1.54 -6.30
C LEU A 149 14.50 0.69 -7.20
N LEU A 150 13.56 1.35 -7.88
CA LEU A 150 12.62 0.74 -8.82
C LEU A 150 12.97 1.26 -10.22
N SER A 151 13.95 0.61 -10.86
CA SER A 151 14.57 1.10 -12.10
C SER A 151 14.17 0.37 -13.38
N LYS A 152 13.41 -0.72 -13.26
CA LYS A 152 12.96 -1.49 -14.43
C LYS A 152 11.76 -0.84 -15.09
N ASP A 153 11.68 -0.93 -16.41
CA ASP A 153 10.57 -0.36 -17.18
C ASP A 153 9.52 -1.42 -17.48
N GLY A 154 8.26 -1.04 -17.29
CA GLY A 154 7.12 -1.67 -17.94
C GLY A 154 6.88 -1.09 -19.33
N SER A 155 5.67 -1.27 -19.84
CA SER A 155 5.16 -0.54 -21.00
C SER A 155 3.68 -0.23 -20.83
N SER A 156 3.13 0.64 -21.68
CA SER A 156 1.70 0.96 -21.67
C SER A 156 0.79 -0.26 -21.78
N ASN A 157 1.24 -1.33 -22.46
CA ASN A 157 0.49 -2.57 -22.64
C ASN A 157 0.89 -3.67 -21.63
N SER A 158 2.01 -3.50 -20.93
CA SER A 158 2.52 -4.48 -19.97
C SER A 158 3.21 -3.74 -18.80
N PRO A 159 2.43 -3.08 -17.93
CA PRO A 159 2.97 -2.45 -16.73
C PRO A 159 3.64 -3.46 -15.80
N ILE A 160 4.54 -2.98 -14.95
CA ILE A 160 5.01 -3.75 -13.79
C ILE A 160 4.04 -3.48 -12.63
N TYR A 161 3.46 -4.53 -12.05
CA TYR A 161 2.50 -4.38 -10.97
C TYR A 161 3.15 -4.61 -9.60
N MET A 162 2.87 -3.75 -8.62
CA MET A 162 3.15 -3.98 -7.20
C MET A 162 1.86 -3.78 -6.40
N VAL A 163 1.26 -4.87 -5.95
CA VAL A 163 -0.13 -4.89 -5.49
C VAL A 163 -0.24 -5.64 -4.17
N ALA A 164 -0.95 -5.07 -3.20
CA ALA A 164 -1.35 -5.79 -2.00
C ALA A 164 -2.48 -6.79 -2.30
N ALA A 165 -2.28 -8.04 -1.88
CA ALA A 165 -3.20 -9.14 -2.11
C ALA A 165 -4.55 -8.89 -1.43
N ASN A 166 -5.62 -9.38 -2.05
CA ASN A 166 -7.00 -9.33 -1.55
C ASN A 166 -7.47 -7.91 -1.21
N CYS A 167 -6.99 -6.90 -1.96
CA CYS A 167 -7.23 -5.48 -1.66
C CYS A 167 -6.83 -5.06 -0.23
N GLY A 168 -5.88 -5.80 0.35
CA GLY A 168 -5.30 -5.45 1.64
C GLY A 168 -4.38 -4.24 1.55
N ARG A 169 -3.56 -4.08 2.59
CA ARG A 169 -2.59 -2.99 2.70
C ARG A 169 -1.22 -3.55 3.00
N ALA A 170 -0.23 -3.20 2.18
CA ALA A 170 1.17 -3.51 2.40
C ALA A 170 1.90 -2.22 2.82
N LEU A 171 2.31 -2.17 4.09
CA LEU A 171 3.04 -1.04 4.66
C LEU A 171 4.54 -1.26 4.54
N ILE A 172 5.21 -0.46 3.72
CA ILE A 172 6.66 -0.43 3.60
C ILE A 172 7.22 0.60 4.59
N ASP A 173 7.93 0.11 5.59
CA ASP A 173 8.33 0.90 6.74
C ASP A 173 9.86 0.97 6.84
N PHE A 174 10.40 2.13 6.47
CA PHE A 174 11.84 2.39 6.34
C PHE A 174 12.57 2.64 7.66
N GLN A 175 11.86 2.53 8.79
CA GLN A 175 12.41 2.52 10.15
C GLN A 175 13.24 3.76 10.57
N PHE A 176 13.27 4.87 9.82
CA PHE A 176 13.97 6.06 10.33
C PHE A 176 13.33 6.52 11.65
N PRO A 177 14.12 6.82 12.69
CA PRO A 177 13.61 7.46 13.91
C PRO A 177 13.08 8.87 13.61
N GLU A 178 12.28 9.43 14.53
CA GLU A 178 11.92 10.85 14.47
C GLU A 178 13.17 11.71 14.69
N GLY A 179 13.28 12.83 13.98
CA GLY A 179 14.45 13.72 14.04
C GLY A 179 15.66 13.30 13.18
N GLU A 180 15.76 12.03 12.81
CA GLU A 180 16.82 11.49 11.95
C GLU A 180 16.44 11.54 10.47
N TRP A 181 17.35 12.00 9.62
CA TRP A 181 17.17 12.04 8.16
C TRP A 181 18.51 11.93 7.44
N VAL A 182 18.47 11.47 6.18
CA VAL A 182 19.66 11.38 5.32
C VAL A 182 19.28 11.96 3.95
N GLN A 183 20.10 12.88 3.44
CA GLN A 183 19.87 13.51 2.13
C GLN A 183 19.71 12.45 1.02
N ASP A 184 18.64 12.58 0.24
CA ASP A 184 18.26 11.65 -0.84
C ASP A 184 18.04 10.19 -0.39
N SER A 185 17.74 9.96 0.90
CA SER A 185 17.30 8.64 1.40
C SER A 185 15.80 8.47 1.20
N TYR A 186 15.37 8.42 -0.06
CA TYR A 186 13.97 8.19 -0.42
C TYR A 186 13.47 6.85 0.12
N GLY A 187 12.15 6.67 0.24
CA GLY A 187 11.58 5.35 0.41
C GLY A 187 11.75 4.56 -0.89
N PHE A 188 10.93 4.91 -1.88
CA PHE A 188 11.09 4.46 -3.26
C PHE A 188 11.74 5.54 -4.11
N GLU A 189 12.81 5.17 -4.81
CA GLU A 189 13.30 5.93 -5.95
C GLU A 189 12.79 5.27 -7.23
N LEU A 190 11.80 5.89 -7.87
CA LEU A 190 11.11 5.32 -9.03
C LEU A 190 11.66 5.96 -10.32
N THR A 191 12.71 5.36 -10.87
CA THR A 191 13.28 5.78 -12.16
C THR A 191 12.67 5.05 -13.35
N GLY A 192 12.08 3.87 -13.13
CA GLY A 192 11.44 3.10 -14.19
C GLY A 192 10.09 3.67 -14.62
N ASP A 193 9.71 3.34 -15.85
CA ASP A 193 8.45 3.71 -16.47
C ASP A 193 7.36 2.64 -16.28
N TYR A 194 6.09 3.04 -16.36
CA TYR A 194 4.93 2.14 -16.36
C TYR A 194 4.85 1.14 -15.20
N TRP A 195 5.14 1.60 -13.98
CA TRP A 195 4.77 0.90 -12.76
C TRP A 195 3.32 1.20 -12.36
N TYR A 196 2.66 0.19 -11.83
CA TYR A 196 1.33 0.31 -11.25
C TYR A 196 1.36 -0.19 -9.80
N PHE A 197 1.13 0.73 -8.86
CA PHE A 197 1.08 0.45 -7.43
C PHE A 197 -0.35 0.43 -6.94
N LYS A 198 -0.71 -0.56 -6.11
CA LYS A 198 -2.02 -0.61 -5.48
C LYS A 198 -2.02 -1.15 -4.05
N GLY A 199 -2.64 -0.41 -3.14
CA GLY A 199 -2.73 -0.80 -1.72
C GLY A 199 -1.39 -0.75 -0.99
N ILE A 200 -0.48 0.12 -1.45
CA ILE A 200 0.88 0.23 -0.91
C ILE A 200 1.00 1.51 -0.10
N ASP A 201 1.43 1.37 1.15
CA ASP A 201 1.72 2.48 2.03
C ASP A 201 3.23 2.59 2.25
N ILE A 202 3.74 3.82 2.32
CA ILE A 202 5.15 4.08 2.61
C ILE A 202 5.26 5.02 3.80
N THR A 203 6.07 4.60 4.77
CA THR A 203 6.32 5.37 5.97
C THR A 203 7.76 5.36 6.43
N ARG A 204 8.11 6.38 7.22
CA ARG A 204 9.40 6.54 7.88
C ARG A 204 10.60 6.43 6.93
N ALA A 205 10.46 6.89 5.69
CA ALA A 205 11.58 7.10 4.79
C ALA A 205 12.46 8.26 5.30
N GLY A 206 13.78 8.14 5.08
CA GLY A 206 14.78 9.11 5.54
C GLY A 206 14.77 10.46 4.81
N TYR A 207 13.99 10.57 3.73
CA TYR A 207 13.74 11.77 2.96
C TYR A 207 12.31 11.71 2.38
N GLN A 208 12.07 11.90 1.08
CA GLN A 208 10.73 11.71 0.49
C GLN A 208 10.27 10.25 0.58
N GLY A 209 8.96 10.01 0.69
CA GLY A 209 8.41 8.66 0.66
C GLY A 209 8.60 8.00 -0.70
N VAL A 210 8.17 8.67 -1.77
CA VAL A 210 8.44 8.28 -3.17
C VAL A 210 9.02 9.46 -3.92
N TYR A 211 10.10 9.22 -4.64
CA TYR A 211 10.69 10.17 -5.56
C TYR A 211 10.58 9.65 -7.00
N VAL A 212 9.64 10.22 -7.76
CA VAL A 212 9.28 9.75 -9.11
C VAL A 212 10.07 10.52 -10.17
N LYS A 213 10.81 9.78 -10.99
CA LYS A 213 11.59 10.25 -12.13
C LYS A 213 11.17 9.60 -13.46
N GLY A 214 10.54 8.42 -13.43
CA GLY A 214 9.98 7.75 -14.61
C GLY A 214 8.57 8.26 -14.98
N ASN A 215 8.05 7.78 -16.09
CA ASN A 215 6.82 8.21 -16.74
C ASN A 215 5.76 7.10 -16.77
N GLY A 216 4.48 7.48 -16.91
CA GLY A 216 3.39 6.52 -17.05
C GLY A 216 3.12 5.68 -15.78
N ASN A 217 3.65 6.13 -14.64
CA ASN A 217 3.49 5.45 -13.35
C ASN A 217 2.13 5.77 -12.72
N THR A 218 1.50 4.78 -12.09
CA THR A 218 0.18 4.89 -11.46
C THR A 218 0.25 4.49 -9.99
N PHE A 219 -0.31 5.33 -9.11
CA PHE A 219 -0.48 5.03 -7.69
C PHE A 219 -1.98 5.02 -7.34
N GLU A 220 -2.53 3.84 -7.09
CA GLU A 220 -3.94 3.64 -6.75
C GLU A 220 -4.07 3.19 -5.29
N HIS A 221 -4.87 3.89 -4.49
CA HIS A 221 -5.09 3.52 -3.08
C HIS A 221 -3.77 3.34 -2.30
N CYS A 222 -2.84 4.29 -2.49
CA CYS A 222 -1.56 4.35 -1.79
C CYS A 222 -1.55 5.45 -0.72
N GLY A 223 -0.78 5.24 0.35
CA GLY A 223 -0.56 6.21 1.42
C GLY A 223 0.93 6.58 1.56
N PHE A 224 1.24 7.85 1.77
CA PHE A 224 2.62 8.32 1.95
C PHE A 224 2.69 9.27 3.15
N TYR A 225 3.14 8.77 4.31
CA TYR A 225 3.00 9.49 5.57
C TYR A 225 4.17 9.25 6.52
N ASN A 226 4.40 10.19 7.45
CA ASN A 226 5.46 10.12 8.45
C ASN A 226 6.85 9.87 7.84
N ASN A 227 7.11 10.40 6.64
CA ASN A 227 8.43 10.46 6.02
C ASN A 227 9.18 11.71 6.50
N ARG A 228 10.50 11.78 6.33
CA ARG A 228 11.30 12.93 6.78
C ARG A 228 11.26 14.13 5.81
N ASN A 229 10.57 13.96 4.69
CA ASN A 229 10.25 15.00 3.72
C ASN A 229 8.86 14.72 3.10
N THR A 230 8.56 15.28 1.91
CA THR A 230 7.29 15.08 1.21
C THR A 230 6.92 13.61 1.03
N GLY A 231 5.62 13.31 1.04
CA GLY A 231 5.12 11.94 0.91
C GLY A 231 5.45 11.35 -0.47
N LEU A 232 5.05 12.05 -1.52
CA LEU A 232 5.35 11.71 -2.91
C LEU A 232 5.78 12.99 -3.63
N GLU A 233 6.89 12.92 -4.36
CA GLU A 233 7.40 14.00 -5.21
C GLU A 233 7.57 13.49 -6.64
N ILE A 234 7.16 14.33 -7.60
CA ILE A 234 7.33 14.09 -9.02
C ILE A 234 8.38 15.10 -9.53
N ASN A 235 9.52 14.60 -10.01
CA ASN A 235 10.62 15.45 -10.43
C ASN A 235 11.31 14.87 -11.69
N LYS A 236 11.23 15.60 -12.81
CA LYS A 236 11.81 15.28 -14.13
C LYS A 236 11.17 14.13 -14.95
N GLY A 237 10.10 13.49 -14.48
CA GLY A 237 9.24 12.60 -15.26
C GLY A 237 7.80 12.70 -14.78
N GLY A 238 6.82 12.51 -15.66
CA GLY A 238 5.39 12.69 -15.37
C GLY A 238 4.51 12.55 -16.59
#